data_AF-A0A9X3XBN7-F1
#
_entry.id   AF-A0A9X3XBN7-F1
#
_cell.length_a   1.000
_cell.length_b   1.000
_cell.length_c   1.000
_cell.angle_alpha   90.00
_cell.angle_beta   90.00
_cell.angle_gamma   90.00
#
_symmetry.space_group_name_H-M   'P 1'
#
loop_
_entity.id
_entity.type
_entity.pdbx_description
1 polymer ?
#
loop_
_entity_poly.entity_id
_entity_poly.type
_entity_poly.pdbx_seq_one_letter_code
_entity_poly.pdbx_strand_id
1 'polypeptide(L)'
;MSLERLADTGLPFNRKERYFTGTVLPMLVCAHDFAHFGRLTTLAGLGPVEVDASPGGANVQFFTEYGFAESLFGEEAERRFPEAPTSRDTPDVLVYVDGPRRVLLAIEAKMYDKPTAAELEEQLRAQAGIVAYLRDKLGVAQENVAHVALLPAGLARRVGDLSVRTITWEDVLSAYADVGPPYFVEMLRVGLARYDALLARRDVAFGANAETKLSGEEIVRQFQAGMLTFTRMGRRGGLAGPELREDITSGAWRTFRYECSSKVVDNRNWFGVADFVTRVRAASTGEEG
;
A
#
# COMPACT_ATOMS: atom_id res chain seq x y z
N MET A 1 -20.84 8.75 -19.00
CA MET A 1 -20.68 7.96 -17.76
C MET A 1 -19.37 8.41 -17.11
N SER A 2 -19.38 8.92 -15.88
CA SER A 2 -18.16 9.45 -15.23
C SER A 2 -17.31 8.35 -14.58
N LEU A 3 -16.03 8.63 -14.35
CA LEU A 3 -15.15 7.72 -13.61
C LEU A 3 -15.60 7.54 -12.16
N GLU A 4 -16.11 8.60 -11.54
CA GLU A 4 -16.75 8.52 -10.22
C GLU A 4 -17.90 7.49 -10.20
N ARG A 5 -18.82 7.56 -11.17
CA ARG A 5 -19.91 6.58 -11.27
C ARG A 5 -19.40 5.18 -11.54
N LEU A 6 -18.38 5.03 -12.41
CA LEU A 6 -17.76 3.72 -12.67
C LEU A 6 -17.10 3.13 -11.42
N ALA A 7 -16.53 3.96 -10.55
CA ALA A 7 -15.95 3.50 -9.30
C ALA A 7 -17.01 3.00 -8.30
N ASP A 8 -18.29 3.36 -8.46
CA ASP A 8 -19.41 2.88 -7.64
C ASP A 8 -20.14 1.69 -8.26
N THR A 9 -20.29 1.67 -9.59
CA THR A 9 -21.16 0.70 -10.28
C THR A 9 -20.40 -0.33 -11.11
N GLY A 10 -19.11 -0.11 -11.36
CA GLY A 10 -18.28 -0.92 -12.23
C GLY A 10 -17.32 -1.83 -11.46
N LEU A 11 -16.10 -1.98 -11.99
CA LEU A 11 -15.04 -2.72 -11.31
C LEU A 11 -14.60 -1.99 -10.03
N PRO A 12 -14.21 -2.72 -8.96
CA PRO A 12 -13.69 -2.10 -7.76
C PRO A 12 -12.49 -1.19 -8.06
N PHE A 13 -12.44 -0.05 -7.39
CA PHE A 13 -11.35 0.90 -7.56
C PHE A 13 -10.00 0.26 -7.17
N ASN A 14 -8.99 0.40 -8.02
CA ASN A 14 -7.69 -0.20 -7.76
C ASN A 14 -7.00 0.54 -6.61
N ARG A 15 -6.65 -0.20 -5.56
CA ARG A 15 -6.03 0.32 -4.34
C ARG A 15 -4.54 -0.04 -4.21
N LYS A 16 -3.98 -0.72 -5.21
CA LYS A 16 -2.57 -1.13 -5.17
C LYS A 16 -1.67 0.07 -5.40
N GLU A 17 -0.63 0.23 -4.58
CA GLU A 17 0.32 1.34 -4.70
C GLU A 17 0.97 1.36 -6.07
N ARG A 18 1.45 0.20 -6.53
CA ARG A 18 1.96 -0.04 -7.90
C ARG A 18 1.07 0.44 -9.05
N TYR A 19 -0.23 0.58 -8.85
CA TYR A 19 -1.11 1.14 -9.88
C TYR A 19 -0.96 2.66 -9.97
N PHE A 20 -0.80 3.35 -8.85
CA PHE A 20 -0.60 4.80 -8.85
C PHE A 20 0.82 5.15 -9.29
N THR A 21 1.83 4.47 -8.74
CA THR A 21 3.23 4.67 -9.08
C THR A 21 3.58 4.15 -10.47
N GLY A 22 3.11 2.96 -10.85
CA GLY A 22 3.44 2.31 -12.12
C GLY A 22 2.47 2.55 -13.27
N THR A 23 1.37 3.29 -13.06
CA THR A 23 0.41 3.60 -14.15
C THR A 23 -0.05 5.04 -14.11
N VAL A 24 -0.61 5.53 -13.00
CA VAL A 24 -1.18 6.89 -12.96
C VAL A 24 -0.09 7.96 -13.06
N LEU A 25 0.95 7.88 -12.24
CA LEU A 25 2.03 8.86 -12.21
C LEU A 25 2.78 8.95 -13.56
N PRO A 26 3.21 7.84 -14.22
CA PRO A 26 3.84 7.89 -15.54
C PRO A 26 2.96 8.59 -16.57
N MET A 27 1.66 8.33 -16.57
CA MET A 27 0.75 8.93 -17.56
C MET A 27 0.62 10.44 -17.39
N LEU A 28 0.84 10.96 -16.18
CA LEU A 28 0.88 12.40 -15.92
C LEU A 28 2.25 12.99 -16.27
N VAL A 29 3.33 12.37 -15.77
CA VAL A 29 4.70 12.90 -15.88
C VAL A 29 5.23 12.83 -17.31
N CYS A 30 4.92 11.74 -18.02
CA CYS A 30 5.33 11.53 -19.41
C CYS A 30 4.39 12.20 -20.42
N ALA A 31 3.41 12.98 -19.96
CA ALA A 31 2.45 13.64 -20.83
C ALA A 31 3.18 14.50 -21.88
N HIS A 32 2.76 14.35 -23.14
CA HIS A 32 3.29 15.11 -24.27
C HIS A 32 4.81 14.89 -24.42
N ASP A 33 5.23 13.63 -24.37
CA ASP A 33 6.63 13.21 -24.49
C ASP A 33 7.54 13.90 -23.46
N PHE A 34 7.07 13.96 -22.20
CA PHE A 34 7.75 14.60 -21.07
C PHE A 34 7.93 16.12 -21.16
N ALA A 35 7.23 16.83 -22.05
CA ALA A 35 7.32 18.30 -22.18
C ALA A 35 7.03 19.08 -20.87
N HIS A 36 6.43 18.42 -19.86
CA HIS A 36 6.10 19.01 -18.57
C HIS A 36 6.86 18.38 -17.40
N PHE A 37 7.95 17.66 -17.66
CA PHE A 37 8.74 16.99 -16.63
C PHE A 37 9.28 17.95 -15.56
N GLY A 38 9.63 19.17 -15.96
CA GLY A 38 10.10 20.22 -15.05
C GLY A 38 9.14 20.56 -13.89
N ARG A 39 7.84 20.25 -14.02
CA ARG A 39 6.86 20.44 -12.95
C ARG A 39 7.13 19.50 -11.76
N LEU A 40 7.38 18.22 -12.03
CA LEU A 40 7.74 17.22 -11.01
C LEU A 40 9.07 17.57 -10.33
N THR A 41 10.10 17.92 -11.10
CA THR A 41 11.41 18.24 -10.52
C THR A 41 11.38 19.53 -9.70
N THR A 42 10.51 20.48 -10.06
CA THR A 42 10.26 21.68 -9.24
C THR A 42 9.61 21.33 -7.90
N LEU A 43 8.60 20.45 -7.89
CA LEU A 43 8.01 19.94 -6.65
C LEU A 43 9.07 19.27 -5.76
N ALA A 44 9.94 18.46 -6.37
CA ALA A 44 11.03 17.78 -5.68
C ALA A 44 12.16 18.72 -5.20
N GLY A 45 12.16 20.00 -5.60
CA GLY A 45 13.16 20.99 -5.18
C GLY A 45 14.40 21.08 -6.06
N LEU A 46 14.40 20.42 -7.21
CA LEU A 46 15.50 20.42 -8.19
C LEU A 46 15.40 21.56 -9.22
N GLY A 47 14.34 22.36 -9.14
CA GLY A 47 13.96 23.31 -10.19
C GLY A 47 13.55 22.60 -11.50
N PRO A 48 13.26 23.37 -12.57
CA PRO A 48 12.88 22.79 -13.85
C PRO A 48 14.05 22.01 -14.48
N VAL A 49 13.74 20.83 -15.01
CA VAL A 49 14.64 19.97 -15.78
C VAL A 49 13.98 19.70 -17.12
N GLU A 50 14.73 19.98 -18.19
CA GLU A 50 14.34 19.63 -19.56
C GLU A 50 14.81 18.21 -19.88
N VAL A 51 13.99 17.46 -20.58
CA VAL A 51 14.30 16.10 -21.01
C VAL A 51 13.98 15.93 -22.48
N ASP A 52 14.76 15.08 -23.13
CA ASP A 52 14.47 14.53 -24.45
C ASP A 52 14.13 13.06 -24.25
N ALA A 53 12.94 12.66 -24.66
CA ALA A 53 12.48 11.27 -24.60
C ALA A 53 12.46 10.60 -25.99
N SER A 54 12.96 11.28 -27.03
CA SER A 54 13.03 10.73 -28.37
C SER A 54 13.96 9.52 -28.43
N PRO A 55 13.60 8.40 -29.09
CA PRO A 55 14.39 7.18 -29.03
C PRO A 55 15.85 7.32 -29.51
N GLY A 56 16.16 8.28 -30.37
CA GLY A 56 17.50 8.52 -30.90
C GLY A 56 18.34 9.54 -30.11
N GLY A 57 17.72 10.28 -29.18
CA GLY A 57 18.36 11.36 -28.42
C GLY A 57 18.04 11.32 -26.92
N ALA A 58 17.41 10.23 -26.45
CA ALA A 58 16.85 10.17 -25.11
C ALA A 58 17.90 10.43 -24.04
N ASN A 59 17.62 11.40 -23.16
CA ASN A 59 18.46 11.71 -22.02
C ASN A 59 17.80 11.36 -20.68
N VAL A 60 16.61 10.78 -20.69
CA VAL A 60 15.86 10.41 -19.47
C VAL A 60 15.65 8.91 -19.38
N GLN A 61 15.85 8.37 -18.17
CA GLN A 61 15.42 7.04 -17.76
C GLN A 61 14.39 7.22 -16.65
N PHE A 62 13.18 6.70 -16.85
CA PHE A 62 12.08 6.77 -15.88
C PHE A 62 11.63 5.35 -15.54
N PHE A 63 11.97 4.88 -14.36
CA PHE A 63 11.61 3.54 -13.89
C PHE A 63 10.65 3.60 -12.72
N THR A 64 9.63 2.75 -12.77
CA THR A 64 8.65 2.55 -11.70
C THR A 64 8.69 1.12 -11.22
N GLU A 65 8.51 0.90 -9.92
CA GLU A 65 8.62 -0.42 -9.28
C GLU A 65 9.98 -1.07 -9.60
N TYR A 66 11.05 -0.27 -9.59
CA TYR A 66 12.36 -0.68 -10.07
C TYR A 66 13.12 -1.47 -9.01
N GLY A 67 13.42 -2.74 -9.26
CA GLY A 67 14.37 -3.51 -8.48
C GLY A 67 15.78 -3.33 -9.01
N PHE A 68 16.59 -2.43 -8.44
CA PHE A 68 17.96 -2.19 -8.94
C PHE A 68 18.81 -3.45 -8.88
N ALA A 69 18.84 -4.13 -7.73
CA ALA A 69 19.59 -5.38 -7.57
C ALA A 69 19.11 -6.47 -8.53
N GLU A 70 17.80 -6.54 -8.82
CA GLU A 70 17.22 -7.49 -9.77
C GLU A 70 17.55 -7.13 -11.23
N SER A 71 17.82 -5.87 -11.51
CA SER A 71 18.13 -5.35 -12.84
C SER A 71 19.63 -5.41 -13.18
N LEU A 72 20.49 -5.67 -12.19
CA LEU A 72 21.92 -5.93 -12.39
C LEU A 72 22.12 -7.34 -12.92
N PHE A 73 21.84 -7.51 -14.20
CA PHE A 73 21.95 -8.79 -14.89
C PHE A 73 23.10 -8.77 -15.90
N GLY A 74 24.06 -9.68 -15.71
CA GLY A 74 25.18 -9.92 -16.63
C GLY A 74 26.44 -9.12 -16.32
N GLU A 75 27.57 -9.62 -16.84
CA GLU A 75 28.92 -9.12 -16.53
C GLU A 75 29.12 -7.62 -16.82
N GLU A 76 28.46 -7.09 -17.86
CA GLU A 76 28.57 -5.67 -18.19
C GLU A 76 27.88 -4.78 -17.15
N ALA A 77 26.70 -5.17 -16.68
CA ALA A 77 25.97 -4.43 -15.65
C ALA A 77 26.75 -4.46 -14.33
N GLU A 78 27.27 -5.62 -13.94
CA GLU A 78 28.11 -5.78 -12.75
C GLU A 78 29.41 -4.97 -12.84
N ARG A 79 30.03 -4.90 -14.02
CA ARG A 79 31.24 -4.07 -14.23
C ARG A 79 30.94 -2.57 -14.13
N ARG A 80 29.78 -2.12 -14.62
CA ARG A 80 29.35 -0.72 -14.54
C ARG A 80 28.94 -0.32 -13.12
N PHE A 81 28.34 -1.24 -12.39
CA PHE A 81 27.88 -1.06 -11.02
C PHE A 81 28.54 -2.08 -10.07
N PRO A 82 29.86 -1.99 -9.85
CA PRO A 82 30.55 -2.90 -8.95
C PRO A 82 30.15 -2.62 -7.50
N GLU A 83 30.12 -3.66 -6.68
CA GLU A 83 29.80 -3.58 -5.24
C GLU A 83 28.42 -2.94 -4.99
N ALA A 84 27.47 -3.18 -5.89
CA ALA A 84 26.12 -2.66 -5.77
C ALA A 84 25.44 -3.12 -4.47
N PRO A 85 24.67 -2.23 -3.80
CA PRO A 85 23.84 -2.62 -2.68
C PRO A 85 22.89 -3.76 -3.06
N THR A 86 22.81 -4.79 -2.23
CA THR A 86 21.92 -5.95 -2.42
C THR A 86 20.56 -5.79 -1.76
N SER A 87 20.31 -4.64 -1.12
CA SER A 87 19.02 -4.33 -0.51
C SER A 87 17.92 -4.34 -1.56
N ARG A 88 16.76 -4.88 -1.18
CA ARG A 88 15.54 -4.85 -1.99
C ARG A 88 14.74 -3.56 -1.78
N ASP A 89 15.13 -2.73 -0.83
CA ASP A 89 14.49 -1.46 -0.54
C ASP A 89 14.99 -0.40 -1.53
N THR A 90 14.51 -0.51 -2.78
CA THR A 90 14.70 0.51 -3.82
C THR A 90 13.50 1.47 -3.79
N PRO A 91 13.67 2.78 -4.07
CA PRO A 91 12.55 3.69 -4.22
C PRO A 91 11.56 3.23 -5.29
N ASP A 92 10.26 3.46 -5.06
CA ASP A 92 9.19 3.08 -6.00
C ASP A 92 9.37 3.72 -7.39
N VAL A 93 9.96 4.91 -7.47
CA VAL A 93 10.29 5.57 -8.74
C VAL A 93 11.72 6.06 -8.70
N LEU A 94 12.46 5.75 -9.76
CA LEU A 94 13.79 6.28 -10.00
C LEU A 94 13.83 6.95 -11.38
N VAL A 95 14.27 8.20 -11.40
CA VAL A 95 14.45 8.98 -12.62
C VAL A 95 15.88 9.48 -12.70
N TYR A 96 16.56 9.14 -13.79
CA TYR A 96 17.88 9.66 -14.11
C TYR A 96 17.79 10.49 -15.39
N VAL A 97 18.38 11.69 -15.37
CA VAL A 97 18.50 12.56 -16.54
C VAL A 97 19.99 12.80 -16.82
N ASP A 98 20.46 12.37 -17.99
CA ASP A 98 21.82 12.60 -18.50
C ASP A 98 21.87 13.81 -19.44
N GLY A 99 21.65 15.00 -18.87
CA GLY A 99 21.74 16.27 -19.57
C GLY A 99 22.99 17.07 -19.19
N PRO A 100 23.11 18.33 -19.68
CA PRO A 100 24.13 19.28 -19.22
C PRO A 100 24.16 19.44 -17.69
N ARG A 101 22.97 19.32 -17.08
CA ARG A 101 22.79 19.15 -15.65
C ARG A 101 22.25 17.74 -15.40
N ARG A 102 23.11 16.84 -14.92
CA ARG A 102 22.67 15.49 -14.52
C ARG A 102 21.81 15.56 -13.27
N VAL A 103 20.72 14.80 -13.26
CA VAL A 103 19.76 14.78 -12.15
C VAL A 103 19.42 13.34 -11.79
N LEU A 104 19.30 13.08 -10.49
CA LEU A 104 18.77 11.84 -9.94
C LEU A 104 17.59 12.16 -9.03
N LEU A 105 16.42 11.66 -9.37
CA LEU A 105 15.21 11.78 -8.57
C LEU A 105 14.77 10.39 -8.10
N ALA A 106 14.70 10.20 -6.80
CA ALA A 106 14.21 9.02 -6.12
C ALA A 106 12.92 9.37 -5.37
N ILE A 107 11.84 8.63 -5.63
CA ILE A 107 10.54 8.84 -5.00
C ILE A 107 10.12 7.55 -4.31
N GLU A 108 9.92 7.62 -3.00
CA GLU A 108 9.16 6.63 -2.25
C GLU A 108 7.71 7.10 -2.16
N ALA A 109 6.76 6.30 -2.62
CA ALA A 109 5.38 6.73 -2.77
C ALA A 109 4.42 5.81 -2.04
N LYS A 110 3.58 6.41 -1.18
CA LYS A 110 2.45 5.71 -0.57
C LYS A 110 1.18 6.24 -1.17
N MET A 111 0.23 5.35 -1.48
CA MET A 111 -1.13 5.79 -1.80
C MET A 111 -2.03 5.38 -0.64
N TYR A 112 -2.48 4.13 -0.57
CA TYR A 112 -3.44 3.69 0.45
C TYR A 112 -2.84 2.93 1.62
N ASP A 113 -1.51 2.75 1.65
CA ASP A 113 -0.84 2.20 2.83
C ASP A 113 -0.84 3.23 3.99
N LYS A 114 -0.65 2.72 5.21
CA LYS A 114 -0.67 3.50 6.45
C LYS A 114 0.56 3.19 7.31
N PRO A 115 1.78 3.47 6.80
CA PRO A 115 2.95 3.34 7.63
C PRO A 115 2.88 4.37 8.76
N THR A 116 3.45 4.00 9.90
CA THR A 116 3.84 4.95 10.94
C THR A 116 5.00 5.81 10.44
N ALA A 117 5.23 6.96 11.07
CA ALA A 117 6.38 7.80 10.77
C ALA A 117 7.70 7.03 10.90
N ALA A 118 7.82 6.19 11.93
CA ALA A 118 9.04 5.39 12.17
C ALA A 118 9.29 4.35 11.08
N GLU A 119 8.25 3.63 10.63
CA GLU A 119 8.36 2.64 9.53
C GLU A 119 8.78 3.34 8.22
N LEU A 120 8.16 4.48 7.90
CA LEU A 120 8.50 5.24 6.69
C LEU A 120 9.93 5.81 6.77
N GLU A 121 10.33 6.35 7.91
CA GLU A 121 11.68 6.90 8.13
C GLU A 121 12.76 5.82 8.08
N GLU A 122 12.47 4.61 8.58
CA GLU A 122 13.36 3.46 8.43
C GLU A 122 13.51 3.07 6.95
N GLN A 123 12.41 2.97 6.21
CA GLN A 123 12.43 2.67 4.78
C GLN A 123 13.23 3.72 3.99
N LEU A 124 12.99 5.01 4.25
CA LEU A 124 13.71 6.10 3.59
C LEU A 124 15.21 6.08 3.90
N ARG A 125 15.60 5.80 5.15
CA ARG A 125 17.02 5.66 5.52
C ARG A 125 17.69 4.46 4.85
N ALA A 126 16.99 3.33 4.73
CA ALA A 126 17.49 2.16 4.02
C ALA A 126 17.74 2.49 2.53
N GLN A 127 16.81 3.22 1.91
CA GLN A 127 16.93 3.68 0.52
C GLN A 127 18.03 4.74 0.34
N ALA A 128 18.34 5.58 1.32
CA ALA A 128 19.36 6.61 1.16
C ALA A 128 20.73 6.06 0.72
N GLY A 129 21.07 4.83 1.14
CA GLY A 129 22.29 4.14 0.72
C GLY A 129 22.32 3.84 -0.79
N ILE A 130 21.21 3.36 -1.36
CA ILE A 130 21.14 3.06 -2.81
C ILE A 130 21.14 4.34 -3.64
N VAL A 131 20.46 5.40 -3.15
CA VAL A 131 20.45 6.71 -3.82
C VAL A 131 21.85 7.32 -3.83
N ALA A 132 22.58 7.26 -2.71
CA ALA A 132 23.96 7.74 -2.63
C ALA A 132 24.90 6.94 -3.55
N TYR A 133 24.76 5.61 -3.59
CA TYR A 133 25.50 4.76 -4.50
C TYR A 133 25.26 5.13 -5.97
N LEU A 134 23.99 5.28 -6.37
CA LEU A 134 23.63 5.66 -7.74
C LEU A 134 24.13 7.05 -8.11
N ARG A 135 24.01 8.03 -7.21
CA ARG A 135 24.58 9.38 -7.39
C ARG A 135 26.05 9.31 -7.76
N ASP A 136 26.84 8.56 -6.98
CA ASP A 136 28.29 8.47 -7.17
C ASP A 136 28.65 7.76 -8.48
N LYS A 137 27.97 6.65 -8.79
CA LYS A 137 28.20 5.89 -10.02
C LYS A 137 27.79 6.64 -11.29
N LEU A 138 26.74 7.46 -11.21
CA LEU A 138 26.24 8.26 -12.32
C LEU A 138 26.90 9.65 -12.40
N GLY A 139 27.76 10.00 -11.43
CA GLY A 139 28.45 11.29 -11.40
C GLY A 139 27.48 12.48 -11.29
N VAL A 140 26.44 12.33 -10.47
CA VAL A 140 25.44 13.37 -10.21
C VAL A 140 25.89 14.20 -9.01
N ALA A 141 25.88 15.53 -9.15
CA ALA A 141 26.22 16.43 -8.03
C ALA A 141 25.14 16.36 -6.93
N GLN A 142 25.52 16.49 -5.65
CA GLN A 142 24.62 16.30 -4.51
C GLN A 142 23.39 17.22 -4.57
N GLU A 143 23.57 18.46 -5.01
CA GLU A 143 22.52 19.46 -5.18
C GLU A 143 21.53 19.13 -6.31
N ASN A 144 21.88 18.17 -7.18
CA ASN A 144 21.03 17.67 -8.26
C ASN A 144 20.42 16.29 -7.93
N VAL A 145 20.51 15.86 -6.66
CA VAL A 145 19.83 14.67 -6.17
C VAL A 145 18.63 15.09 -5.32
N ALA A 146 17.47 14.52 -5.60
CA ALA A 146 16.33 14.60 -4.70
C ALA A 146 15.85 13.18 -4.36
N HIS A 147 15.82 12.90 -3.06
CA HIS A 147 15.07 11.78 -2.51
C HIS A 147 13.85 12.38 -1.82
N VAL A 148 12.65 11.95 -2.20
CA VAL A 148 11.40 12.53 -1.72
C VAL A 148 10.40 11.45 -1.34
N ALA A 149 9.50 11.78 -0.40
CA ALA A 149 8.32 10.99 -0.10
C ALA A 149 7.11 11.58 -0.85
N LEU A 150 6.38 10.76 -1.61
CA LEU A 150 5.13 11.12 -2.28
C LEU A 150 3.95 10.50 -1.53
N LEU A 151 3.22 11.32 -0.78
CA LEU A 151 2.18 10.85 0.15
C LEU A 151 0.83 11.54 -0.13
N PRO A 152 -0.32 10.96 0.23
CA PRO A 152 -1.56 11.72 0.27
C PRO A 152 -1.45 12.77 1.38
N ALA A 153 -2.02 13.97 1.19
CA ALA A 153 -1.89 15.07 2.15
C ALA A 153 -2.36 14.68 3.57
N GLY A 154 -3.38 13.81 3.66
CA GLY A 154 -3.83 13.25 4.93
C GLY A 154 -2.79 12.39 5.65
N LEU A 155 -2.02 11.57 4.92
CA LEU A 155 -0.91 10.79 5.49
C LEU A 155 0.27 11.68 5.85
N ALA A 156 0.66 12.61 4.96
CA ALA A 156 1.74 13.56 5.19
C ALA A 156 1.55 14.33 6.52
N ARG A 157 0.34 14.85 6.78
CA ARG A 157 0.01 15.51 8.05
C ARG A 157 0.12 14.60 9.28
N ARG A 158 -0.16 13.30 9.13
CA ARG A 158 -0.10 12.33 10.24
C ARG A 158 1.33 11.92 10.57
N VAL A 159 2.17 11.70 9.55
CA VAL A 159 3.56 11.29 9.76
C VAL A 159 4.45 12.46 10.18
N GLY A 160 4.08 13.69 9.78
CA GLY A 160 4.84 14.89 10.13
C GLY A 160 6.11 15.02 9.30
N ASP A 161 7.14 15.61 9.90
CA ASP A 161 8.41 15.85 9.23
C ASP A 161 9.20 14.53 9.08
N LEU A 162 9.73 14.32 7.88
CA LEU A 162 10.61 13.20 7.52
C LEU A 162 12.01 13.73 7.21
N SER A 163 13.01 12.85 7.17
CA SER A 163 14.38 13.25 6.74
C SER A 163 14.47 13.72 5.29
N VAL A 164 13.47 13.39 4.49
CA VAL A 164 13.36 13.77 3.08
C VAL A 164 12.23 14.77 2.87
N ARG A 165 12.29 15.50 1.74
CA ARG A 165 11.18 16.36 1.34
C ARG A 165 9.93 15.51 1.11
N THR A 166 8.80 15.96 1.65
CA THR A 166 7.49 15.40 1.34
C THR A 166 6.82 16.24 0.24
N ILE A 167 6.37 15.57 -0.81
CA ILE A 167 5.46 16.10 -1.83
C ILE A 167 4.15 15.32 -1.74
N THR A 168 3.03 15.92 -2.15
CA THR A 168 1.73 15.23 -2.07
C THR A 168 1.17 14.82 -3.42
N TRP A 169 0.33 13.77 -3.42
CA TRP A 169 -0.44 13.40 -4.61
C TRP A 169 -1.38 14.53 -5.05
N GLU A 170 -1.85 15.34 -4.11
CA GLU A 170 -2.59 16.58 -4.37
C GLU A 170 -1.74 17.63 -5.08
N ASP A 171 -0.45 17.78 -4.71
CA ASP A 171 0.49 18.66 -5.41
C ASP A 171 0.73 18.16 -6.84
N VAL A 172 0.91 16.85 -7.03
CA VAL A 172 1.06 16.24 -8.36
C VAL A 172 -0.21 16.46 -9.19
N LEU A 173 -1.40 16.22 -8.62
CA LEU A 173 -2.67 16.47 -9.31
C LEU A 173 -2.77 17.94 -9.74
N SER A 174 -2.49 18.88 -8.83
CA SER A 174 -2.51 20.31 -9.11
C SER A 174 -1.52 20.67 -10.22
N ALA A 175 -0.30 20.15 -10.14
CA ALA A 175 0.76 20.41 -11.10
C ALA A 175 0.51 19.83 -12.49
N TYR A 176 -0.39 18.87 -12.67
CA TYR A 176 -0.64 18.22 -13.96
C TYR A 176 -2.11 18.30 -14.42
N ALA A 177 -2.99 19.00 -13.69
CA ALA A 177 -4.43 19.02 -13.96
C ALA A 177 -4.80 19.55 -15.36
N ASP A 178 -4.01 20.50 -15.88
CA ASP A 178 -4.22 21.22 -17.14
C ASP A 178 -3.53 20.57 -18.35
N VAL A 179 -2.53 19.70 -18.14
CA VAL A 179 -1.71 19.11 -19.21
C VAL A 179 -1.75 17.57 -19.24
N GLY A 180 -2.10 16.95 -18.12
CA GLY A 180 -2.16 15.49 -18.02
C GLY A 180 -3.33 14.92 -18.83
N PRO A 181 -3.24 13.66 -19.30
CA PRO A 181 -4.35 13.02 -20.00
C PRO A 181 -5.61 13.00 -19.11
N PRO A 182 -6.78 13.46 -19.60
CA PRO A 182 -7.96 13.68 -18.77
C PRO A 182 -8.39 12.46 -17.94
N TYR A 183 -8.25 11.26 -18.51
CA TYR A 183 -8.56 10.01 -17.81
C TYR A 183 -7.71 9.81 -16.55
N PHE A 184 -6.39 10.00 -16.63
CA PHE A 184 -5.49 9.74 -15.51
C PHE A 184 -5.53 10.86 -14.46
N VAL A 185 -5.76 12.10 -14.91
CA VAL A 185 -6.04 13.23 -14.01
C VAL A 185 -7.30 12.94 -13.19
N GLU A 186 -8.37 12.49 -13.84
CA GLU A 186 -9.63 12.14 -13.17
C GLU A 186 -9.50 10.89 -12.29
N MET A 187 -8.73 9.89 -12.71
CA MET A 187 -8.43 8.72 -11.88
C MET A 187 -7.72 9.12 -10.56
N LEU A 188 -6.72 10.00 -10.63
CA LEU A 188 -6.04 10.48 -9.43
C LEU A 188 -7.01 11.30 -8.55
N ARG A 189 -7.77 12.21 -9.16
CA ARG A 189 -8.79 13.03 -8.47
C ARG A 189 -9.81 12.17 -7.71
N VAL A 190 -10.41 11.19 -8.38
CA VAL A 190 -11.39 10.27 -7.77
C VAL A 190 -10.74 9.43 -6.66
N GLY A 191 -9.51 8.95 -6.89
CA GLY A 191 -8.78 8.17 -5.88
C GLY A 191 -8.52 8.96 -4.60
N LEU A 192 -8.09 10.22 -4.73
CA LEU A 192 -7.86 11.13 -3.61
C LEU A 192 -9.16 11.53 -2.91
N ALA A 193 -10.22 11.84 -3.67
CA ALA A 193 -11.54 12.18 -3.10
C ALA A 193 -12.13 11.02 -2.28
N ARG A 194 -11.79 9.78 -2.64
CA ARG A 194 -12.25 8.55 -1.97
C ARG A 194 -11.22 7.99 -0.99
N TYR A 195 -10.16 8.75 -0.69
CA TYR A 195 -9.03 8.28 0.10
C TYR A 195 -9.47 7.59 1.39
N ASP A 196 -10.26 8.25 2.23
CA ASP A 196 -10.68 7.70 3.51
C ASP A 196 -11.55 6.43 3.39
N ALA A 197 -12.35 6.32 2.33
CA ALA A 197 -13.18 5.14 2.06
C ALA A 197 -12.36 3.96 1.51
N LEU A 198 -11.29 4.26 0.76
CA LEU A 198 -10.41 3.29 0.11
C LEU A 198 -9.19 2.91 0.93
N LEU A 199 -8.87 3.70 1.95
CA LEU A 199 -7.90 3.31 2.95
C LEU A 199 -8.25 1.91 3.43
N ALA A 200 -7.25 1.03 3.49
CA ALA A 200 -7.43 -0.18 4.28
C ALA A 200 -7.89 0.29 5.66
N ARG A 201 -9.10 -0.08 6.08
CA ARG A 201 -9.32 -0.32 7.51
C ARG A 201 -8.19 -1.26 7.82
N ARG A 202 -7.20 -0.82 8.62
CA ARG A 202 -6.12 -1.68 9.07
C ARG A 202 -6.90 -2.84 9.67
N ASP A 203 -6.99 -3.94 8.92
CA ASP A 203 -7.75 -5.10 9.35
C ASP A 203 -7.16 -5.37 10.72
N VAL A 204 -8.01 -5.23 11.73
CA VAL A 204 -7.66 -5.44 13.12
C VAL A 204 -6.79 -6.67 13.11
N ALA A 205 -5.48 -6.50 13.44
CA ALA A 205 -4.48 -7.52 13.18
C ALA A 205 -5.07 -8.87 13.58
N PHE A 206 -4.90 -9.93 12.79
CA PHE A 206 -5.53 -11.22 13.14
C PHE A 206 -5.18 -11.57 14.60
N GLY A 207 -6.19 -11.64 15.47
CA GLY A 207 -6.03 -11.77 16.93
C GLY A 207 -6.04 -10.48 17.78
N ALA A 208 -6.05 -9.27 17.24
CA ALA A 208 -6.02 -8.02 18.02
C ALA A 208 -7.33 -7.72 18.78
N ASN A 209 -8.45 -8.31 18.34
CA ASN A 209 -9.69 -8.33 19.09
C ASN A 209 -9.79 -9.53 20.04
N ALA A 210 -8.93 -10.53 19.87
CA ALA A 210 -8.93 -11.75 20.66
C ALA A 210 -8.22 -11.50 21.98
N GLU A 211 -8.95 -11.67 23.09
CA GLU A 211 -8.37 -11.64 24.42
C GLU A 211 -7.82 -13.03 24.78
N THR A 212 -8.38 -14.08 24.19
CA THR A 212 -7.93 -15.46 24.34
C THR A 212 -8.38 -16.32 23.16
N LYS A 213 -7.95 -17.59 23.16
CA LYS A 213 -8.49 -18.63 22.29
C LYS A 213 -8.97 -19.80 23.12
N LEU A 214 -10.22 -20.21 22.89
CA LEU A 214 -10.85 -21.37 23.53
C LEU A 214 -11.28 -22.36 22.45
N SER A 215 -11.28 -23.65 22.77
CA SER A 215 -11.91 -24.64 21.90
C SER A 215 -13.43 -24.45 21.90
N GLY A 216 -14.12 -24.88 20.84
CA GLY A 216 -15.58 -24.80 20.83
C GLY A 216 -16.22 -25.61 21.97
N GLU A 217 -15.61 -26.74 22.36
CA GLU A 217 -16.05 -27.52 23.51
C GLU A 217 -15.87 -26.77 24.84
N GLU A 218 -14.73 -26.08 25.03
CA GLU A 218 -14.50 -25.23 26.20
C GLU A 218 -15.52 -24.09 26.28
N ILE A 219 -15.83 -23.45 25.14
CA ILE A 219 -16.82 -22.38 25.02
C ILE A 219 -18.21 -22.89 25.44
N VAL A 220 -18.67 -24.01 24.86
CA VAL A 220 -19.98 -24.60 25.17
C VAL A 220 -20.07 -24.98 26.65
N ARG A 221 -19.05 -25.68 27.19
CA ARG A 221 -19.02 -26.11 28.59
C ARG A 221 -19.06 -24.94 29.56
N GLN A 222 -18.23 -23.91 29.34
CA GLN A 222 -18.17 -22.74 30.22
C GLN A 222 -19.44 -21.88 30.11
N PHE A 223 -20.01 -21.74 28.91
CA PHE A 223 -21.27 -21.00 28.71
C PHE A 223 -22.43 -21.67 29.46
N GLN A 224 -22.55 -22.99 29.37
CA GLN A 224 -23.60 -23.75 30.07
C GLN A 224 -23.47 -23.70 31.59
N ALA A 225 -22.23 -23.65 32.10
CA ALA A 225 -21.96 -23.49 33.52
C ALA A 225 -22.11 -22.04 34.02
N GLY A 226 -22.40 -21.07 33.13
CA GLY A 226 -22.45 -19.65 33.48
C GLY A 226 -21.09 -19.04 33.86
N MET A 227 -19.98 -19.71 33.50
CA MET A 227 -18.62 -19.31 33.86
C MET A 227 -17.88 -18.58 32.75
N LEU A 228 -18.45 -18.52 31.53
CA LEU A 228 -17.79 -17.89 30.40
C LEU A 228 -17.87 -16.36 30.50
N THR A 229 -16.71 -15.72 30.61
CA THR A 229 -16.58 -14.25 30.68
C THR A 229 -16.56 -13.56 29.32
N PHE A 230 -16.42 -14.32 28.23
CA PHE A 230 -16.37 -13.80 26.86
C PHE A 230 -17.74 -13.90 26.20
N THR A 231 -18.24 -12.78 25.66
CA THR A 231 -19.56 -12.71 25.02
C THR A 231 -19.50 -12.88 23.51
N ARG A 232 -18.32 -12.72 22.92
CA ARG A 232 -18.08 -12.76 21.47
C ARG A 232 -17.06 -13.83 21.10
N MET A 233 -17.29 -14.43 19.93
CA MET A 233 -16.44 -15.44 19.32
C MET A 233 -16.15 -15.06 17.86
N GLY A 234 -14.90 -15.27 17.43
CA GLY A 234 -14.41 -14.98 16.10
C GLY A 234 -14.14 -16.25 15.27
N ARG A 235 -14.69 -16.29 14.06
CA ARG A 235 -14.34 -17.26 13.01
C ARG A 235 -14.48 -16.60 11.65
N ARG A 236 -13.56 -16.89 10.72
CA ARG A 236 -13.62 -16.37 9.34
C ARG A 236 -14.99 -16.67 8.73
N GLY A 237 -15.59 -15.66 8.09
CA GLY A 237 -16.92 -15.77 7.49
C GLY A 237 -18.09 -15.62 8.47
N GLY A 238 -17.83 -15.50 9.79
CA GLY A 238 -18.84 -15.27 10.82
C GLY A 238 -19.73 -16.48 11.09
N LEU A 239 -20.84 -16.25 11.79
CA LEU A 239 -21.76 -17.32 12.25
C LEU A 239 -22.33 -18.13 11.08
N ALA A 240 -22.60 -17.49 9.94
CA ALA A 240 -23.16 -18.14 8.75
C ALA A 240 -22.10 -18.59 7.74
N GLY A 241 -20.81 -18.38 8.04
CA GLY A 241 -19.69 -18.64 7.16
C GLY A 241 -19.51 -20.11 6.82
N PRO A 242 -18.90 -20.43 5.67
CA PRO A 242 -18.63 -21.80 5.25
C PRO A 242 -17.68 -22.52 6.22
N GLU A 243 -16.69 -21.82 6.79
CA GLU A 243 -15.73 -22.44 7.69
C GLU A 243 -16.37 -22.90 9.01
N LEU A 244 -17.20 -22.06 9.65
CA LEU A 244 -17.89 -22.47 10.89
C LEU A 244 -18.88 -23.60 10.62
N ARG A 245 -19.54 -23.59 9.47
CA ARG A 245 -20.45 -24.66 9.06
C ARG A 245 -19.71 -25.98 8.96
N GLU A 246 -18.56 -26.00 8.29
CA GLU A 246 -17.70 -27.17 8.17
C GLU A 246 -17.20 -27.66 9.53
N ASP A 247 -16.76 -26.74 10.40
CA ASP A 247 -16.33 -27.08 11.76
C ASP A 247 -17.44 -27.81 12.53
N ILE A 248 -18.69 -27.33 12.41
CA ILE A 248 -19.86 -27.92 13.08
C ILE A 248 -20.22 -29.28 12.47
N THR A 249 -20.34 -29.37 11.15
CA THR A 249 -20.76 -30.61 10.45
C THR A 249 -19.72 -31.73 10.58
N SER A 250 -18.43 -31.40 10.58
CA SER A 250 -17.35 -32.38 10.75
C SER A 250 -17.10 -32.78 12.21
N GLY A 251 -17.62 -31.99 13.16
CA GLY A 251 -17.31 -32.15 14.58
C GLY A 251 -15.97 -31.54 15.02
N ALA A 252 -15.18 -30.97 14.11
CA ALA A 252 -13.91 -30.31 14.39
C ALA A 252 -14.05 -29.11 15.35
N TRP A 253 -15.25 -28.52 15.45
CA TRP A 253 -15.54 -27.42 16.38
C TRP A 253 -15.15 -27.72 17.83
N ARG A 254 -15.16 -28.99 18.26
CA ARG A 254 -14.79 -29.38 19.64
C ARG A 254 -13.34 -29.04 19.97
N THR A 255 -12.44 -29.23 19.01
CA THR A 255 -10.99 -29.06 19.19
C THR A 255 -10.44 -27.79 18.55
N PHE A 256 -11.14 -27.22 17.56
CA PHE A 256 -10.73 -25.98 16.90
C PHE A 256 -10.68 -24.81 17.89
N ARG A 257 -9.60 -24.03 17.86
CA ARG A 257 -9.35 -22.90 18.77
C ARG A 257 -9.88 -21.61 18.16
N TYR A 258 -11.01 -21.14 18.69
CA TYR A 258 -11.67 -19.91 18.25
C TYR A 258 -11.19 -18.71 19.05
N GLU A 259 -11.21 -17.54 18.42
CA GLU A 259 -10.92 -16.28 19.11
C GLU A 259 -12.10 -15.89 19.99
N CYS A 260 -11.82 -15.46 21.22
CA CYS A 260 -12.84 -15.02 22.18
C CYS A 260 -12.54 -13.61 22.68
N SER A 261 -13.59 -12.83 22.93
CA SER A 261 -13.50 -11.46 23.43
C SER A 261 -14.69 -11.10 24.31
N SER A 262 -14.43 -10.35 25.38
CA SER A 262 -15.44 -9.70 26.22
C SER A 262 -15.89 -8.36 25.64
N LYS A 263 -15.11 -7.79 24.71
CA LYS A 263 -15.37 -6.51 24.07
C LYS A 263 -16.43 -6.66 22.97
N VAL A 264 -17.18 -5.59 22.74
CA VAL A 264 -18.05 -5.49 21.55
C VAL A 264 -17.14 -5.31 20.33
N VAL A 265 -17.10 -6.33 19.48
CA VAL A 265 -16.33 -6.33 18.23
C VAL A 265 -17.30 -6.27 17.07
N ASP A 266 -17.33 -5.15 16.36
CA ASP A 266 -18.23 -4.94 15.22
C ASP A 266 -17.53 -5.23 13.89
N ASN A 267 -17.48 -6.52 13.53
CA ASN A 267 -17.09 -6.95 12.19
C ASN A 267 -17.71 -8.30 11.82
N ARG A 268 -17.76 -8.60 10.52
CA ARG A 268 -18.43 -9.80 9.95
C ARG A 268 -17.91 -11.15 10.46
N ASN A 269 -16.71 -11.23 11.02
CA ASN A 269 -16.11 -12.48 11.49
C ASN A 269 -16.45 -12.76 12.97
N TRP A 270 -17.06 -11.81 13.69
CA TRP A 270 -17.37 -11.94 15.11
C TRP A 270 -18.87 -12.02 15.36
N PHE A 271 -19.29 -12.91 16.25
CA PHE A 271 -20.70 -13.18 16.57
C PHE A 271 -20.87 -13.55 18.05
N GLY A 272 -22.12 -13.63 18.51
CA GLY A 272 -22.42 -13.96 19.90
C GLY A 272 -22.09 -15.42 20.22
N VAL A 273 -21.49 -15.67 21.39
CA VAL A 273 -21.25 -17.04 21.85
C VAL A 273 -22.58 -17.80 22.01
N ALA A 274 -23.63 -17.13 22.48
CA ALA A 274 -24.96 -17.72 22.63
C ALA A 274 -25.51 -18.28 21.30
N ASP A 275 -25.25 -17.57 20.19
CA ASP A 275 -25.69 -17.98 18.85
C ASP A 275 -24.92 -19.24 18.39
N PHE A 276 -23.62 -19.29 18.66
CA PHE A 276 -22.80 -20.47 18.39
C PHE A 276 -23.28 -21.70 19.18
N VAL A 277 -23.51 -21.55 20.48
CA VAL A 277 -23.99 -22.64 21.35
C VAL A 277 -25.34 -23.16 20.87
N THR A 278 -26.23 -22.25 20.46
CA THR A 278 -27.54 -22.62 19.88
C THR A 278 -27.36 -23.44 18.61
N ARG A 279 -26.49 -23.00 17.70
CA ARG A 279 -26.23 -23.68 16.42
C ARG A 279 -25.62 -25.06 16.59
N VAL A 280 -24.66 -25.22 17.50
CA VAL A 280 -24.03 -26.51 17.82
C VAL A 280 -25.05 -27.49 18.43
N ARG A 281 -25.94 -26.98 19.30
CA ARG A 281 -27.00 -27.81 19.89
C ARG A 281 -27.97 -28.32 18.84
N ALA A 282 -28.46 -27.43 17.96
CA ALA A 282 -29.37 -27.82 16.87
C ALA A 282 -28.77 -28.89 15.95
N ALA A 283 -27.49 -28.75 15.59
CA ALA A 283 -26.77 -29.75 14.80
C ALA A 283 -26.55 -31.09 15.54
N SER A 284 -26.54 -31.08 16.88
CA SER A 284 -26.36 -32.28 17.70
C SER A 284 -27.69 -33.01 18.00
N THR A 285 -28.83 -32.31 17.89
CA THR A 285 -30.17 -32.87 18.11
C THR A 285 -30.85 -33.31 16.82
N GLY A 286 -30.28 -33.00 15.65
CA GLY A 286 -30.83 -33.38 14.34
C GLY A 286 -32.06 -32.56 13.92
N GLU A 287 -32.31 -31.41 14.56
CA GLU A 287 -33.36 -30.48 14.18
C GLU A 287 -32.77 -29.41 13.25
N GLU A 288 -32.80 -29.68 11.94
CA GLU A 288 -32.59 -28.63 10.93
C GLU A 288 -33.88 -27.81 10.78
N GLY A 289 -33.80 -26.52 11.16
CA GLY A 289 -34.79 -25.48 10.84
C GLY A 289 -34.09 -24.30 10.19
#